data_AF-A0A928R7U1-F1
#
_entry.id   AF-A0A928R7U1-F1
#
_cell.length_a   1.000
_cell.length_b   1.000
_cell.length_c   1.000
_cell.angle_alpha   90.00
_cell.angle_beta   90.00
_cell.angle_gamma   90.00
#
_symmetry.space_group_name_H-M   'P 1'
#
loop_
_entity.id
_entity.type
_entity.pdbx_description
1 polymer ?
#
loop_
_entity_poly.entity_id
_entity_poly.type
_entity_poly.pdbx_seq_one_letter_code
_entity_poly.pdbx_strand_id
1 'polypeptide(L)'
;MDSGKKTFLYVMIAILAVVVIFLIGNNSLSKRNEEEQAEKIENVNKADFDVMEQKIISLQKENDTLKQQLEDIQYLESKVTNATQAISSMKDVHNMYKEGRQEEALEKFKMISTAGFDDMALDYYKLLRDYITK
;
A
#
# COMPACT_ATOMS: atom_id res chain seq x y z
N MET A 1 -60.11 -34.62 -58.86
CA MET A 1 -59.38 -33.72 -57.94
C MET A 1 -58.27 -33.06 -58.72
N ASP A 2 -58.37 -31.75 -58.84
CA ASP A 2 -57.63 -30.91 -59.79
C ASP A 2 -56.13 -30.80 -59.45
N SER A 3 -55.27 -31.20 -60.39
CA SER A 3 -53.81 -31.32 -60.18
C SER A 3 -53.17 -29.98 -59.83
N GLY A 4 -53.74 -28.85 -60.28
CA GLY A 4 -53.23 -27.51 -60.00
C GLY A 4 -53.30 -27.11 -58.52
N LYS A 5 -54.29 -27.59 -57.77
CA LYS A 5 -54.45 -27.26 -56.34
C LYS A 5 -53.39 -27.96 -55.47
N LYS A 6 -52.99 -29.18 -55.84
CA LYS A 6 -51.92 -29.91 -55.15
C LYS A 6 -50.57 -29.25 -55.39
N THR A 7 -50.26 -28.89 -56.64
CA THR A 7 -49.00 -28.21 -56.98
C THR A 7 -48.89 -26.86 -56.28
N PHE A 8 -49.97 -26.07 -56.23
CA PHE A 8 -50.01 -24.81 -55.50
C PHE A 8 -49.78 -24.99 -53.99
N LEU A 9 -50.39 -26.02 -53.39
CA LEU A 9 -50.19 -26.33 -51.97
C LEU A 9 -48.71 -26.70 -51.67
N TYR A 10 -48.09 -27.52 -52.51
CA TYR A 10 -46.68 -27.89 -52.35
C TYR A 10 -45.74 -26.69 -52.48
N VAL A 11 -46.01 -25.78 -53.43
CA VAL A 11 -45.23 -24.55 -53.58
C VAL A 11 -45.38 -23.64 -52.36
N MET A 12 -46.59 -23.48 -51.83
CA MET A 12 -46.82 -22.69 -50.61
C MET A 12 -46.12 -23.29 -49.38
N ILE A 13 -46.15 -24.63 -49.23
CA ILE A 13 -45.44 -25.32 -48.15
C ILE A 13 -43.92 -25.14 -48.29
N ALA A 14 -43.38 -25.24 -49.51
CA ALA A 14 -41.95 -25.04 -49.75
C ALA A 14 -41.50 -23.61 -49.41
N ILE A 15 -42.29 -22.60 -49.78
CA ILE A 15 -42.01 -21.19 -49.44
C ILE A 15 -42.05 -21.00 -47.91
N LEU A 16 -43.07 -21.54 -47.24
CA LEU A 16 -43.18 -21.48 -45.77
C LEU A 16 -41.99 -22.15 -45.09
N ALA A 17 -41.54 -23.31 -45.57
CA ALA A 17 -40.40 -24.02 -45.02
C ALA A 17 -39.10 -23.19 -45.12
N VAL A 18 -38.87 -22.54 -46.27
CA VAL A 18 -37.68 -21.68 -46.47
C VAL A 18 -37.70 -20.47 -45.53
N VAL A 19 -38.87 -19.83 -45.36
CA VAL A 19 -39.01 -18.69 -44.43
C VAL A 19 -38.75 -19.11 -42.99
N VAL A 20 -39.27 -20.27 -42.57
CA VAL A 20 -39.04 -20.79 -41.21
C VAL A 20 -37.56 -21.11 -40.98
N ILE A 21 -36.89 -21.75 -41.93
CA ILE A 21 -35.45 -22.07 -41.83
C ILE A 21 -34.63 -20.78 -41.73
N PHE A 22 -34.96 -19.75 -42.53
CA PHE A 22 -34.28 -18.47 -42.50
C PHE A 22 -34.46 -17.73 -41.17
N LEU A 23 -35.68 -17.74 -40.61
CA LEU A 23 -35.97 -17.13 -39.31
C LEU A 23 -35.25 -17.84 -38.15
N ILE A 24 -35.24 -19.18 -38.16
CA ILE A 24 -34.53 -19.96 -37.13
C ILE A 24 -33.02 -19.73 -37.23
N GLY A 25 -32.45 -19.78 -38.44
CA GLY A 25 -31.02 -19.56 -38.68
C GLY A 25 -30.54 -18.18 -38.20
N ASN A 26 -31.29 -17.12 -38.54
CA ASN A 26 -30.93 -15.77 -38.12
C ASN A 26 -31.03 -15.57 -36.59
N ASN A 27 -32.06 -16.13 -35.95
CA ASN A 27 -32.21 -16.04 -34.50
C ASN A 27 -31.08 -16.79 -33.75
N SER A 28 -30.67 -17.96 -34.26
CA SER A 28 -29.57 -18.73 -33.66
C SER A 28 -28.22 -18.04 -33.83
N LEU A 29 -27.96 -17.41 -34.98
CA LEU A 29 -26.73 -16.64 -35.22
C LEU A 29 -26.67 -15.36 -34.38
N SER A 30 -27.78 -14.64 -34.22
CA SER A 30 -27.83 -13.44 -33.36
C SER A 30 -27.54 -13.79 -31.90
N LYS A 31 -28.22 -14.81 -31.36
CA LYS A 31 -28.00 -15.25 -29.98
C LYS A 31 -26.57 -15.69 -29.70
N ARG A 32 -25.96 -16.44 -30.63
CA ARG A 32 -24.58 -16.88 -30.48
C ARG A 32 -23.59 -15.71 -30.52
N ASN A 33 -23.81 -14.72 -31.38
CA ASN A 33 -22.98 -13.52 -31.44
C ASN A 33 -23.14 -12.63 -30.18
N GLU A 34 -24.33 -12.60 -29.58
CA GLU A 34 -24.60 -11.92 -28.31
C GLU A 34 -23.93 -12.63 -27.13
N GLU A 35 -24.01 -13.97 -27.07
CA GLU A 35 -23.34 -14.80 -26.06
C GLU A 35 -21.81 -14.67 -26.12
N GLU A 36 -21.20 -14.77 -27.32
CA GLU A 36 -19.75 -14.62 -27.49
C GLU A 36 -19.25 -13.21 -27.14
N GLN A 37 -20.07 -12.17 -27.36
CA GLN A 37 -19.74 -10.80 -26.94
C GLN A 37 -19.89 -10.62 -25.43
N ALA A 38 -20.95 -11.16 -24.83
CA ALA A 38 -21.16 -11.12 -23.39
C ALA A 38 -20.03 -11.82 -22.64
N GLU A 39 -19.61 -13.00 -23.10
CA GLU A 39 -18.51 -13.77 -22.51
C GLU A 39 -17.16 -13.02 -22.62
N LYS A 40 -16.89 -12.35 -23.75
CA LYS A 40 -15.70 -11.51 -23.90
C LYS A 40 -15.71 -10.32 -22.94
N ILE A 41 -16.84 -9.62 -22.81
CA ILE A 41 -16.97 -8.49 -21.88
C ILE A 41 -16.81 -8.97 -20.44
N GLU A 42 -17.40 -10.11 -20.07
CA GLU A 42 -17.27 -10.68 -18.74
C GLU A 42 -15.82 -11.06 -18.42
N ASN A 43 -15.12 -11.71 -19.35
CA ASN A 43 -13.73 -12.14 -19.15
C ASN A 43 -12.75 -10.96 -19.09
N VAL A 44 -12.92 -9.93 -19.92
CA VAL A 44 -12.10 -8.71 -19.86
C VAL A 44 -12.34 -7.98 -18.54
N ASN A 45 -13.60 -7.83 -18.13
CA ASN A 45 -13.92 -7.19 -16.85
C ASN A 45 -13.31 -7.96 -15.67
N LYS A 46 -13.38 -9.30 -15.64
CA LYS A 46 -12.75 -10.11 -14.59
C LYS A 46 -11.24 -9.91 -14.54
N ALA A 47 -10.56 -9.95 -15.68
CA ALA A 47 -9.11 -9.72 -15.73
C ALA A 47 -8.73 -8.32 -15.24
N ASP A 48 -9.49 -7.29 -15.62
CA ASP A 48 -9.27 -5.92 -15.15
C ASP A 48 -9.54 -5.79 -13.64
N PHE A 49 -10.57 -6.47 -13.11
CA PHE A 49 -10.84 -6.53 -11.68
C PHE A 49 -9.71 -7.19 -10.90
N ASP A 50 -9.20 -8.34 -11.36
CA ASP A 50 -8.09 -9.05 -10.71
C ASP A 50 -6.82 -8.18 -10.68
N VAL A 51 -6.51 -7.48 -11.77
CA VAL A 51 -5.37 -6.56 -11.85
C VAL A 51 -5.55 -5.37 -10.91
N MET A 52 -6.76 -4.80 -10.83
CA MET A 52 -7.07 -3.72 -9.89
C MET A 52 -6.96 -4.18 -8.45
N GLU A 53 -7.47 -5.37 -8.11
CA GLU A 53 -7.38 -5.95 -6.77
C GLU A 53 -5.92 -6.15 -6.35
N GLN A 54 -5.09 -6.75 -7.23
CA GLN A 54 -3.65 -6.88 -6.98
C GLN A 54 -2.98 -5.53 -6.75
N LYS A 55 -3.36 -4.51 -7.53
CA LYS A 55 -2.79 -3.17 -7.39
C LYS A 55 -3.21 -2.52 -6.07
N ILE A 56 -4.46 -2.71 -5.62
CA ILE A 56 -4.94 -2.24 -4.32
C ILE A 56 -4.13 -2.90 -3.19
N ILE A 57 -3.94 -4.22 -3.24
CA ILE A 57 -3.16 -4.95 -2.23
C ILE A 57 -1.70 -4.46 -2.22
N SER A 58 -1.09 -4.26 -3.38
CA SER A 58 0.27 -3.74 -3.50
C SER A 58 0.39 -2.34 -2.91
N LEU A 59 -0.56 -1.44 -3.21
CA LEU A 59 -0.58 -0.08 -2.69
C LEU A 59 -0.82 -0.04 -1.18
N GLN A 60 -1.66 -0.93 -0.64
CA GLN A 60 -1.84 -1.05 0.81
C GLN A 60 -0.54 -1.46 1.51
N LYS A 61 0.15 -2.48 0.98
CA LYS A 61 1.44 -2.91 1.51
C LYS A 61 2.50 -1.81 1.47
N GLU A 62 2.54 -1.06 0.36
CA GLU A 62 3.44 0.09 0.23
C GLU A 62 3.09 1.19 1.25
N ASN A 63 1.79 1.47 1.43
CA ASN A 63 1.33 2.44 2.43
C ASN A 63 1.74 2.05 3.85
N ASP A 64 1.60 0.78 4.22
CA ASP A 64 2.00 0.28 5.54
C ASP A 64 3.53 0.36 5.73
N THR A 65 4.28 0.05 4.68
CA THR A 65 5.75 0.19 4.69
C THR A 65 6.17 1.64 4.88
N LEU A 66 5.54 2.58 4.16
CA LEU A 66 5.83 4.00 4.28
C LEU A 66 5.44 4.56 5.66
N LYS A 67 4.35 4.09 6.26
CA LYS A 67 3.98 4.45 7.64
C LYS A 67 5.04 4.00 8.64
N GLN A 68 5.53 2.76 8.52
CA GLN A 68 6.59 2.27 9.40
C GLN A 68 7.87 3.10 9.26
N GLN A 69 8.27 3.42 8.02
CA GLN A 69 9.44 4.28 7.78
C GLN A 69 9.26 5.68 8.37
N LEU A 70 8.04 6.24 8.32
CA LEU A 70 7.74 7.53 8.91
C LEU A 70 7.87 7.50 10.44
N GLU A 71 7.34 6.46 11.09
CA GLU A 71 7.46 6.26 12.54
C GLU A 71 8.93 6.12 12.96
N ASP A 72 9.72 5.34 12.21
CA ASP A 72 11.15 5.15 12.47
C ASP A 72 11.93 6.47 12.33
N ILE A 73 11.62 7.29 11.31
CA ILE A 73 12.24 8.61 11.12
C ILE A 73 11.89 9.54 12.28
N GLN A 74 10.62 9.61 12.67
CA GLN A 74 10.18 10.45 13.80
C GLN A 74 10.87 10.05 15.11
N TYR A 75 11.05 8.74 15.32
CA TYR A 75 11.78 8.22 16.46
C TYR A 75 13.27 8.63 16.42
N LEU A 76 13.92 8.54 15.26
CA LEU A 76 15.30 8.98 15.07
C LEU A 76 15.47 10.50 15.26
N GLU A 77 14.55 11.31 14.75
CA GLU A 77 14.55 12.77 14.96
C GLU A 77 14.43 13.12 16.45
N SER A 78 13.57 12.43 17.19
CA SER A 78 13.46 12.58 18.65
C SER A 78 14.77 12.22 19.35
N LYS A 79 15.40 11.10 18.96
CA LYS A 79 16.71 10.69 19.49
C LYS A 79 17.79 11.73 19.23
N VAL A 80 17.92 12.22 18.00
CA VAL A 80 18.91 13.24 17.63
C VAL A 80 18.67 14.55 18.39
N THR A 81 17.41 14.96 18.54
CA THR A 81 17.04 16.15 19.34
C THR A 81 17.50 16.00 20.78
N ASN A 82 17.19 14.86 21.41
CA ASN A 82 17.59 14.59 22.80
C ASN A 82 19.11 14.52 22.95
N ALA A 83 19.82 13.87 22.01
CA ALA A 83 21.27 13.79 22.02
C ALA A 83 21.92 15.19 21.90
N THR A 84 21.37 16.04 21.03
CA THR A 84 21.86 17.41 20.82
C THR A 84 21.69 18.26 22.09
N GLN A 85 20.54 18.15 22.76
CA GLN A 85 20.29 18.83 24.03
C GLN A 85 21.24 18.35 25.14
N ALA A 86 21.51 17.04 25.18
CA ALA A 86 22.45 16.46 26.14
C ALA A 86 23.90 16.94 25.88
N ILE A 87 24.35 16.98 24.63
CA ILE A 87 25.66 17.55 24.25
C ILE A 87 25.77 19.02 24.64
N SER A 88 24.72 19.82 24.38
CA SER A 88 24.68 21.22 24.82
C SER A 88 24.80 21.33 26.34
N SER A 89 24.11 20.47 27.08
CA SER A 89 24.18 20.44 28.55
C SER A 89 25.57 20.03 29.05
N MET A 90 26.22 19.05 28.39
CA MET A 90 27.61 18.68 28.71
C MET A 90 28.59 19.82 28.44
N LYS A 91 28.38 20.60 27.38
CA LYS A 91 29.19 21.79 27.10
C LYS A 91 29.06 22.82 28.22
N ASP A 92 27.86 23.04 28.73
CA ASP A 92 27.65 23.94 29.87
C ASP A 92 28.34 23.43 31.13
N VAL A 93 28.23 22.13 31.43
CA VAL A 93 28.94 21.48 32.54
C VAL A 93 30.46 21.69 32.42
N HIS A 94 31.02 21.48 31.23
CA HIS A 94 32.44 21.71 30.97
C HIS A 94 32.87 23.16 31.22
N ASN A 95 32.06 24.13 30.80
CA ASN A 95 32.33 25.54 31.06
C ASN A 95 32.28 25.86 32.56
N MET A 96 31.31 25.31 33.31
CA MET A 96 31.23 25.48 34.76
C MET A 96 32.47 24.91 35.47
N TYR A 97 32.97 23.76 35.04
CA TYR A 97 34.24 23.22 35.55
C TYR A 97 35.42 24.15 35.28
N LYS A 98 35.50 24.75 34.09
CA LYS A 98 36.54 25.75 33.74
C LYS A 98 36.46 27.02 34.57
N GLU A 99 35.24 27.42 34.95
CA GLU A 99 34.98 28.58 35.81
C GLU A 99 35.22 28.29 37.30
N GLY A 100 35.54 27.04 37.68
CA GLY A 100 35.73 26.62 39.08
C GLY A 100 34.43 26.34 39.83
N ARG A 101 33.28 26.34 39.16
CA ARG A 101 31.94 26.11 39.73
C ARG A 101 31.60 24.62 39.79
N GLN A 102 32.42 23.85 40.51
CA GLN A 102 32.40 22.38 40.47
C GLN A 102 31.11 21.77 41.04
N GLU A 103 30.57 22.31 42.13
CA GLU A 103 29.32 21.81 42.73
C GLU A 103 28.13 22.00 41.79
N GLU A 104 27.99 23.19 41.20
CA GLU A 104 26.94 23.49 40.23
C GLU A 104 27.06 22.64 38.95
N ALA A 105 28.30 22.44 38.49
CA ALA A 105 28.59 21.59 37.34
C ALA A 105 28.15 20.14 37.60
N LEU A 106 28.42 19.61 38.79
CA LEU A 106 28.05 18.25 39.18
C LEU A 106 26.52 18.07 39.24
N GLU A 107 25.81 19.03 39.84
CA GLU A 107 24.35 18.98 39.90
C GLU A 107 23.74 19.04 38.50
N LYS A 108 24.23 19.94 37.63
CA LYS A 108 23.78 20.02 36.24
C LYS A 108 24.09 18.74 35.46
N PHE A 109 25.27 18.14 35.69
CA PHE A 109 25.65 16.88 35.05
C PHE A 109 24.69 15.75 35.41
N LYS A 110 24.31 15.60 36.69
CA LYS A 110 23.34 14.57 37.14
C LYS A 110 21.96 14.70 36.47
N MET A 111 21.59 15.91 36.04
CA MET A 111 20.30 16.20 35.41
C MET A 111 20.29 15.98 33.89
N ILE A 112 21.42 15.64 33.27
CA ILE A 112 21.47 15.43 31.81
C ILE A 112 20.66 14.18 31.45
N SER A 113 19.65 14.39 30.60
CA SER A 113 18.88 13.29 30.00
C SER A 113 19.74 12.49 29.02
N THR A 114 19.66 11.17 29.12
CA THR A 114 20.38 10.21 28.26
C THR A 114 19.48 9.57 27.20
N ALA A 115 18.23 10.04 27.06
CA ALA A 115 17.23 9.42 26.18
C ALA A 115 17.61 9.39 24.69
N GLY A 116 18.54 10.25 24.27
CA GLY A 116 19.06 10.27 22.90
C GLY A 116 20.36 9.50 22.69
N PHE A 117 20.93 8.90 23.73
CA PHE A 117 22.22 8.22 23.63
C PHE A 117 22.05 6.83 23.01
N ASP A 118 23.00 6.48 22.14
CA ASP A 118 23.25 5.10 21.80
C ASP A 118 24.03 4.40 22.92
N ASP A 119 24.20 3.08 22.79
CA ASP A 119 24.84 2.25 23.82
C ASP A 119 26.27 2.74 24.14
N MET A 120 27.01 3.14 23.11
CA MET A 120 28.39 3.62 23.26
C MET A 120 28.44 4.94 24.04
N ALA A 121 27.60 5.92 23.66
CA ALA A 121 27.51 7.20 24.36
C ALA A 121 27.03 7.02 25.81
N LEU A 122 26.10 6.09 26.04
CA LEU A 122 25.63 5.77 27.38
C LEU A 122 26.75 5.19 28.26
N ASP A 123 27.58 4.32 27.72
CA ASP A 123 28.71 3.73 28.45
C ASP A 123 29.77 4.77 28.78
N TYR A 124 30.12 5.65 27.85
CA TYR A 124 31.01 6.78 28.13
C TYR A 124 30.44 7.72 29.20
N TYR A 125 29.14 8.02 29.12
CA TYR A 125 28.47 8.87 30.10
C TYR A 125 28.51 8.26 31.51
N LYS A 126 28.29 6.95 31.65
CA LYS A 126 28.40 6.24 32.94
C LYS A 126 29.82 6.29 33.48
N LEU A 127 30.82 6.00 32.64
CA LEU A 127 32.23 6.05 33.04
C LEU A 127 32.62 7.45 33.54
N LEU A 128 32.19 8.48 32.81
CA LEU A 128 32.44 9.86 33.19
C LEU A 128 31.74 10.21 34.50
N ARG A 129 30.47 9.84 34.66
CA ARG A 129 29.71 10.05 35.90
C ARG A 129 30.43 9.44 37.09
N ASP A 130 30.81 8.17 36.98
CA ASP A 130 31.45 7.43 38.06
C ASP A 130 32.84 7.97 38.40
N TYR A 131 33.52 8.64 37.45
CA TYR A 131 34.79 9.33 37.70
C TYR A 131 34.58 10.64 38.48
N ILE A 132 33.57 11.42 38.12
CA ILE A 132 33.34 12.75 38.67
C ILE A 132 32.62 12.69 40.04
N THR A 133 31.84 11.63 40.32
CA THR A 133 31.13 11.46 41.60
C THR A 133 31.94 10.75 42.70
N LYS A 134 33.19 10.38 42.43
CA LYS A 134 34.11 9.80 43.42
C LYS A 134 34.78 10.89 44.25
#